data_AF-A0A1V8NR73-F1
#
_entry.id   AF-A0A1V8NR73-F1
#
_cell.length_a   1.000
_cell.length_b   1.000
_cell.length_c   1.000
_cell.angle_alpha   90.00
_cell.angle_beta   90.00
_cell.angle_gamma   90.00
#
_symmetry.space_group_name_H-M   'P 1'
#
loop_
_entity.id
_entity.type
_entity.pdbx_description
1 polymer ?
#
loop_
_entity_poly.entity_id
_entity_poly.type
_entity_poly.pdbx_seq_one_letter_code
_entity_poly.pdbx_strand_id
1 'polypeptide(L)'
;MRILYRAVCSCAASRHRGFDEKRVFFEADHNDDAGACLVALLADIWGVPESTVIYHNLLSEYEYHRKLDEQAGTPVRHAPETGSLRDDMRLFEVMWTYDHERRDSVSYLPLSDMPLFLVSPRMHRRLLDAFLACPREVAAEVVNG
;
A
#
# COMPACT_ATOMS: atom_id res chain seq x y z
N MET A 1 -6.66 -17.37 9.59
CA MET A 1 -5.63 -16.35 9.88
C MET A 1 -5.93 -15.20 8.95
N ARG A 2 -6.04 -13.97 9.44
CA ARG A 2 -6.32 -12.81 8.57
C ARG A 2 -5.11 -12.50 7.71
N ILE A 3 -5.35 -12.27 6.42
CA ILE A 3 -4.36 -11.93 5.41
C ILE A 3 -4.41 -10.41 5.23
N LEU A 4 -3.23 -9.78 5.28
CA LEU A 4 -3.11 -8.35 4.97
C LEU A 4 -3.12 -8.16 3.46
N TYR A 5 -3.94 -7.21 2.99
CA TYR A 5 -3.99 -6.77 1.60
C TYR A 5 -3.67 -5.28 1.50
N ARG A 6 -3.18 -4.88 0.33
CA ARG A 6 -3.17 -3.48 -0.10
C ARG A 6 -3.89 -3.34 -1.43
N ALA A 7 -4.51 -2.19 -1.63
CA ALA A 7 -5.08 -1.78 -2.90
C ALA A 7 -4.96 -0.28 -3.08
N VAL A 8 -5.07 0.20 -4.31
CA VAL A 8 -5.30 1.61 -4.60
C VAL A 8 -6.76 1.76 -4.97
N CYS A 9 -7.45 2.68 -4.29
CA CYS A 9 -8.90 2.80 -4.33
C CYS A 9 -9.32 4.23 -4.65
N SER A 10 -10.41 4.38 -5.39
CA SER A 10 -11.02 5.67 -5.71
C SER A 10 -12.54 5.54 -5.75
N CYS A 11 -13.23 6.68 -5.85
CA CYS A 11 -14.68 6.72 -5.91
C CYS A 11 -15.15 7.40 -7.20
N ALA A 12 -15.94 6.70 -8.01
CA ALA A 12 -16.50 7.21 -9.26
C ALA A 12 -17.66 8.20 -9.03
N ALA A 13 -18.21 8.27 -7.81
CA ALA A 13 -19.21 9.26 -7.45
C ALA A 13 -18.52 10.62 -7.30
N SER A 14 -18.30 11.29 -8.43
CA SER A 14 -17.61 12.58 -8.62
C SER A 14 -18.19 13.77 -7.83
N ARG A 15 -19.16 13.54 -6.94
CA ARG A 15 -19.80 14.55 -6.09
C ARG A 15 -19.41 14.45 -4.61
N HIS A 16 -18.62 13.46 -4.19
CA HIS A 16 -18.13 13.38 -2.82
C HIS A 16 -16.67 13.84 -2.73
N ARG A 17 -16.48 15.10 -2.31
CA ARG A 17 -15.29 15.62 -1.60
C ARG A 17 -13.88 15.27 -2.12
N GLY A 18 -13.61 15.32 -3.43
CA GLY A 18 -12.23 15.28 -3.91
C GLY A 18 -11.44 14.04 -3.45
N PHE A 19 -12.05 12.86 -3.53
CA PHE A 19 -11.35 11.61 -3.29
C PHE A 19 -10.36 11.35 -4.43
N ASP A 20 -9.15 11.89 -4.29
CA ASP A 20 -7.98 11.39 -5.01
C ASP A 20 -7.74 9.92 -4.65
N GLU A 21 -7.04 9.20 -5.52
CA GLU A 21 -6.67 7.80 -5.28
C GLU A 21 -6.05 7.62 -3.89
N LYS A 22 -6.55 6.65 -3.12
CA LYS A 22 -6.06 6.32 -1.78
C LYS A 22 -5.48 4.92 -1.76
N ARG A 23 -4.28 4.80 -1.17
CA ARG A 23 -3.74 3.49 -0.79
C ARG A 23 -4.46 3.01 0.46
N VAL A 24 -5.04 1.81 0.40
CA VAL A 24 -5.80 1.20 1.48
C VAL A 24 -5.14 -0.11 1.86
N PHE A 25 -4.96 -0.32 3.16
CA PHE A 25 -4.56 -1.60 3.74
C PHE A 25 -5.72 -2.17 4.53
N PHE A 26 -6.02 -3.45 4.35
CA PHE A 26 -7.11 -4.11 5.06
C PHE A 26 -6.82 -5.59 5.31
N GLU A 27 -7.55 -6.18 6.25
CA GLU A 27 -7.46 -7.60 6.58
C GLU A 27 -8.68 -8.36 6.03
N ALA A 28 -8.46 -9.49 5.35
CA ALA A 28 -9.54 -10.41 4.99
C ALA A 28 -9.18 -11.86 5.37
N ASP A 29 -10.20 -12.69 5.60
CA ASP A 29 -10.01 -14.08 6.03
C ASP A 29 -9.70 -15.04 4.87
N HIS A 30 -10.13 -14.70 3.64
CA HIS A 30 -9.97 -15.51 2.44
C HIS A 30 -9.61 -14.64 1.22
N ASN A 31 -8.79 -15.19 0.31
CA ASN A 31 -8.41 -14.51 -0.94
C ASN A 31 -9.60 -14.22 -1.84
N ASP A 32 -10.52 -15.17 -1.95
CA ASP A 32 -11.61 -15.14 -2.94
C ASP A 32 -12.59 -13.99 -2.69
N ASP A 33 -12.71 -13.53 -1.44
CA ASP A 33 -13.66 -12.49 -1.03
C ASP A 33 -12.99 -11.14 -0.73
N ALA A 34 -11.66 -11.04 -0.86
CA ALA A 34 -10.92 -9.84 -0.46
C ALA A 34 -11.41 -8.58 -1.19
N GLY A 35 -11.73 -8.70 -2.49
CA GLY A 35 -12.26 -7.60 -3.29
C GLY A 35 -13.65 -7.15 -2.84
N ALA A 36 -14.56 -8.10 -2.58
CA ALA A 36 -15.90 -7.78 -2.09
C ALA A 36 -15.86 -7.16 -0.68
N CYS A 37 -15.01 -7.70 0.19
CA CYS A 37 -14.77 -7.16 1.54
C CYS A 37 -14.26 -5.72 1.49
N LEU A 38 -13.27 -5.43 0.63
CA LEU A 38 -12.76 -4.07 0.44
C LEU A 38 -13.84 -3.10 -0.04
N VAL A 39 -14.65 -3.51 -1.02
CA VAL A 39 -15.72 -2.68 -1.58
C VAL A 39 -16.76 -2.35 -0.51
N ALA A 40 -17.22 -3.34 0.26
CA ALA A 40 -18.18 -3.14 1.34
C ALA A 40 -17.61 -2.19 2.42
N LEU A 41 -16.38 -2.42 2.87
CA LEU A 41 -15.71 -1.57 3.86
C LEU A 41 -15.60 -0.11 3.41
N LEU A 42 -15.20 0.12 2.16
CA LEU A 42 -15.03 1.47 1.63
C LEU A 42 -16.37 2.16 1.36
N ALA A 43 -17.38 1.43 0.88
CA ALA A 43 -18.73 1.93 0.71
C ALA A 43 -19.28 2.49 2.04
N ASP A 44 -19.13 1.73 3.11
CA ASP A 44 -19.55 2.13 4.46
C ASP A 44 -18.77 3.35 4.97
N ILE A 45 -17.44 3.35 4.86
CA ILE A 45 -16.58 4.43 5.36
C ILE A 45 -16.78 5.73 4.58
N TRP A 46 -16.91 5.64 3.26
CA TRP A 46 -17.09 6.80 2.38
C TRP A 46 -18.56 7.24 2.30
N GLY A 47 -19.50 6.44 2.78
CA GLY A 47 -20.93 6.71 2.71
C GLY A 47 -21.45 6.72 1.27
N VAL A 48 -20.95 5.82 0.43
CA VAL A 48 -21.27 5.74 -1.02
C VAL A 48 -21.76 4.35 -1.39
N PRO A 49 -22.48 4.18 -2.51
CA PRO A 49 -22.85 2.85 -2.98
C PRO A 49 -21.61 2.02 -3.37
N GLU A 50 -21.61 0.72 -3.07
CA GLU A 50 -20.56 -0.23 -3.45
C GLU A 50 -20.17 -0.15 -4.93
N SER A 51 -21.15 0.02 -5.82
CA SER A 51 -20.95 0.14 -7.27
C SER A 51 -20.12 1.34 -7.71
N THR A 52 -19.85 2.29 -6.79
CA THR A 52 -19.04 3.49 -7.05
C THR A 52 -17.61 3.35 -6.56
N VAL A 53 -17.30 2.30 -5.80
CA VAL A 53 -15.94 2.01 -5.33
C VAL A 53 -15.16 1.35 -6.46
N ILE A 54 -14.06 1.97 -6.86
CA ILE A 54 -13.11 1.42 -7.82
C ILE A 54 -11.85 1.04 -7.03
N TYR A 55 -11.31 -0.16 -7.29
CA TYR A 55 -10.01 -0.55 -6.77
C TYR A 55 -9.17 -1.19 -7.87
N HIS A 56 -7.85 -1.07 -7.72
CA HIS A 56 -6.87 -1.74 -8.57
C HIS A 56 -5.66 -2.14 -7.73
N ASN A 57 -4.83 -3.03 -8.29
CA ASN A 57 -3.65 -3.58 -7.61
C ASN A 57 -3.96 -4.19 -6.24
N LEU A 58 -5.10 -4.87 -6.11
CA LEU A 58 -5.43 -5.66 -4.92
C LEU A 58 -4.45 -6.82 -4.81
N LEU A 59 -3.59 -6.78 -3.80
CA LEU A 59 -2.53 -7.77 -3.58
C LEU A 59 -2.44 -8.06 -2.09
N SER A 60 -2.34 -9.34 -1.75
CA SER A 60 -1.91 -9.73 -0.41
C SER A 60 -0.47 -9.26 -0.16
N GLU A 61 -0.09 -9.13 1.12
CA GLU A 61 1.29 -8.86 1.55
C GLU A 61 2.29 -9.78 0.85
N TYR A 62 1.99 -11.08 0.80
CA TYR A 62 2.84 -12.08 0.14
C TYR A 62 2.96 -11.84 -1.37
N GLU A 63 1.84 -11.66 -2.08
CA GLU A 63 1.86 -11.41 -3.53
C GLU A 63 2.58 -10.13 -3.88
N TYR A 64 2.44 -9.10 -3.04
CA TYR A 64 3.12 -7.84 -3.21
C TYR A 64 4.64 -7.98 -3.06
N HIS A 65 5.12 -8.63 -2.00
CA HIS A 65 6.55 -8.89 -1.84
C HIS A 65 7.12 -9.74 -2.99
N ARG A 66 6.38 -10.76 -3.44
CA ARG A 66 6.77 -11.56 -4.60
C ARG A 66 6.93 -10.68 -5.84
N LYS A 67 5.97 -9.79 -6.13
CA LYS A 67 6.06 -8.86 -7.27
C LYS A 67 7.25 -7.91 -7.14
N LEU A 68 7.55 -7.41 -5.94
CA LEU A 68 8.74 -6.59 -5.71
C LEU A 68 10.03 -7.37 -5.96
N ASP A 69 10.12 -8.62 -5.49
CA ASP A 69 11.30 -9.45 -5.71
C ASP A 69 11.49 -9.77 -7.21
N GLU A 70 10.41 -10.05 -7.93
CA GLU A 70 10.38 -10.22 -9.39
C GLU A 70 10.88 -8.96 -10.11
N GLN A 71 10.40 -7.79 -9.69
CA GLN A 71 10.84 -6.49 -10.22
C GLN A 71 12.27 -6.11 -9.81
N ALA A 72 12.79 -6.59 -8.68
CA ALA A 72 14.17 -6.29 -8.29
C ALA A 72 15.20 -7.20 -8.98
N GLY A 73 14.76 -8.21 -9.73
CA GLY A 73 15.63 -9.27 -10.26
C GLY A 73 16.32 -10.08 -9.15
N THR A 74 15.77 -10.03 -7.94
CA THR A 74 16.27 -10.78 -6.79
C THR A 74 15.67 -12.18 -6.77
N PRO A 75 16.43 -13.22 -6.36
CA PRO A 75 15.87 -14.55 -6.23
C PRO A 75 14.71 -14.51 -5.23
N VAL A 76 13.55 -15.03 -5.66
CA VAL A 76 12.32 -15.09 -4.86
C VAL A 76 12.65 -15.68 -3.49
N ARG A 77 12.50 -14.89 -2.42
CA ARG A 77 12.58 -15.45 -1.08
C ARG A 77 11.39 -16.37 -0.88
N HIS A 78 11.62 -17.60 -0.43
CA HIS A 78 10.56 -18.59 -0.22
C HIS A 78 9.47 -18.14 0.77
N ALA A 79 9.79 -17.16 1.62
CA ALA A 79 8.82 -16.33 2.34
C ALA A 79 9.53 -15.02 2.75
N PRO A 80 8.83 -13.87 2.77
CA PRO A 80 9.34 -12.70 3.49
C PRO A 80 9.57 -13.06 4.96
N GLU A 81 10.53 -12.40 5.60
CA GLU A 81 10.69 -12.49 7.05
C GLU A 81 9.56 -11.68 7.68
N THR A 82 8.37 -12.29 7.72
CA THR A 82 7.13 -11.66 8.18
C THR A 82 7.37 -11.01 9.55
N GLY A 83 7.26 -9.68 9.60
CA GLY A 83 7.49 -8.88 10.80
C GLY A 83 8.88 -8.24 10.94
N SER A 84 9.76 -8.36 9.94
CA SER A 84 10.93 -7.47 9.85
C SER A 84 10.48 -6.06 9.44
N LEU A 85 10.94 -5.05 10.17
CA LEU A 85 10.65 -3.64 9.86
C LEU A 85 10.99 -3.30 8.40
N ARG A 86 12.07 -3.88 7.86
CA ARG A 86 12.47 -3.66 6.48
C ARG A 86 11.42 -4.19 5.51
N ASP A 87 10.92 -5.40 5.72
CA ASP A 87 9.88 -5.98 4.85
C ASP A 87 8.58 -5.18 4.98
N ASP A 88 8.17 -4.78 6.19
CA ASP A 88 6.99 -3.92 6.38
C ASP A 88 7.13 -2.57 5.67
N MET A 89 8.32 -1.94 5.66
CA MET A 89 8.57 -0.71 4.91
C MET A 89 8.36 -0.89 3.40
N ARG A 90 8.70 -2.07 2.85
CA ARG A 90 8.55 -2.34 1.41
C ARG A 90 7.10 -2.20 0.94
N LEU A 91 6.11 -2.43 1.82
CA LEU A 91 4.67 -2.25 1.52
C LEU A 91 4.31 -0.84 1.06
N PHE A 92 5.14 0.15 1.41
CA PHE A 92 4.97 1.56 1.08
C PHE A 92 5.77 2.01 -0.15
N GLU A 93 6.54 1.13 -0.76
CA GLU A 93 7.30 1.43 -1.98
C GLU A 93 6.38 1.81 -3.15
N VAL A 94 6.88 2.70 -4.00
CA VAL A 94 6.24 3.11 -5.24
C VAL A 94 6.80 2.24 -6.37
N MET A 95 6.07 1.16 -6.71
CA MET A 95 6.58 0.11 -7.61
C MET A 95 7.12 0.59 -8.97
N TRP A 96 6.63 1.70 -9.54
CA TRP A 96 7.12 2.20 -10.83
C TRP A 96 8.46 2.95 -10.75
N THR A 97 8.98 3.24 -9.55
CA THR A 97 10.30 3.88 -9.39
C THR A 97 11.43 2.87 -9.35
N TYR A 98 11.14 1.58 -9.44
CA TYR A 98 12.15 0.55 -9.59
C TYR A 98 12.86 0.71 -10.93
N ASP A 99 13.97 1.45 -10.92
CA ASP A 99 14.94 1.46 -11.99
C ASP A 99 15.98 0.36 -11.73
N HIS A 100 15.98 -0.67 -12.57
CA HIS A 100 16.92 -1.79 -12.48
C HIS A 100 18.38 -1.35 -12.58
N GLU A 101 18.66 -0.21 -13.22
CA GLU A 101 20.01 0.35 -13.35
C GLU A 101 20.43 1.13 -12.11
N ARG A 102 19.48 1.53 -11.25
CA ARG A 102 19.70 2.28 -10.01
C ARG A 102 19.05 1.58 -8.83
N ARG A 103 19.74 0.58 -8.27
CA ARG A 103 19.27 -0.15 -7.08
C ARG A 103 18.92 0.73 -5.86
N ASP A 104 19.41 1.97 -5.82
CA ASP A 104 19.14 2.94 -4.75
C ASP A 104 17.99 3.93 -5.08
N SER A 105 17.20 3.69 -6.14
CA SER A 105 16.13 4.60 -6.62
C SER A 105 14.73 4.32 -6.07
N VAL A 106 14.61 3.46 -5.05
CA VAL A 106 13.30 3.11 -4.48
C VAL A 106 12.73 4.30 -3.71
N SER A 107 11.64 4.86 -4.22
CA SER A 107 10.86 5.88 -3.53
C SER A 107 9.76 5.23 -2.68
N TYR A 108 9.50 5.84 -1.52
CA TYR A 108 8.41 5.48 -0.63
C TYR A 108 7.28 6.51 -0.75
N LEU A 109 6.07 6.13 -0.34
CA LEU A 109 4.96 7.07 -0.27
C LEU A 109 5.31 8.31 0.57
N PRO A 110 4.98 9.51 0.09
CA PRO A 110 5.15 10.72 0.89
C PRO A 110 4.16 10.73 2.06
N LEU A 111 4.49 11.45 3.14
CA LEU A 111 3.60 11.60 4.30
C LEU A 111 2.25 12.24 3.96
N SER A 112 2.21 13.09 2.93
CA SER A 112 0.95 13.68 2.43
C SER A 112 -0.03 12.62 1.95
N ASP A 113 0.47 11.46 1.53
CA ASP A 113 -0.29 10.38 0.93
C ASP A 113 -0.48 9.24 1.93
N MET A 114 -0.74 9.62 3.19
CA MET A 114 -0.94 8.68 4.28
C MET A 114 -2.02 7.64 3.92
N PRO A 115 -1.70 6.33 3.98
CA PRO A 115 -2.65 5.28 3.65
C PRO A 115 -3.80 5.17 4.64
N LEU A 116 -4.92 4.63 4.18
CA LEU A 116 -6.04 4.24 5.04
C LEU A 116 -5.79 2.83 5.60
N PHE A 117 -5.67 2.71 6.93
CA PHE A 117 -5.42 1.44 7.62
C PHE A 117 -6.73 0.87 8.20
N LEU A 118 -7.36 -0.06 7.48
CA LEU A 118 -8.58 -0.77 7.86
C LEU A 118 -8.26 -2.15 8.43
N VAL A 119 -7.47 -2.17 9.49
CA VAL A 119 -6.84 -3.38 10.03
C VAL A 119 -7.00 -3.46 11.54
N SER A 120 -6.73 -4.63 12.12
CA SER A 120 -6.68 -4.82 13.57
C SER A 120 -5.69 -3.84 14.26
N PRO A 121 -5.88 -3.49 15.54
CA PRO A 121 -5.00 -2.55 16.25
C PRO A 121 -3.51 -2.96 16.26
N ARG A 122 -3.25 -4.27 16.32
CA ARG A 122 -1.89 -4.81 16.23
C ARG A 122 -1.27 -4.53 14.87
N MET A 123 -2.03 -4.77 13.80
CA MET A 123 -1.59 -4.55 12.44
C MET A 123 -1.43 -3.06 12.14
N HIS A 124 -2.35 -2.23 12.64
CA HIS A 124 -2.27 -0.78 12.50
C HIS A 124 -0.95 -0.24 13.07
N ARG A 125 -0.55 -0.68 14.27
CA ARG A 125 0.73 -0.29 14.87
C ARG A 125 1.92 -0.70 14.00
N ARG A 126 1.94 -1.96 13.54
CA ARG A 126 3.00 -2.49 12.66
C ARG A 126 3.16 -1.63 11.40
N LEU A 127 2.05 -1.35 10.72
CA LEU A 127 2.04 -0.58 9.48
C LEU A 127 2.38 0.89 9.70
N LEU A 128 1.88 1.51 10.77
CA LEU A 128 2.19 2.90 11.09
C LEU A 128 3.67 3.08 11.42
N ASP A 129 4.23 2.21 12.26
CA ASP A 129 5.65 2.26 12.63
C ASP A 129 6.54 2.11 11.39
N ALA A 130 6.20 1.18 10.49
CA ALA A 130 6.91 1.00 9.22
C ALA A 130 6.75 2.19 8.25
N PHE A 131 5.55 2.75 8.13
CA PHE A 131 5.30 3.93 7.31
C PHE A 131 6.12 5.14 7.79
N LEU A 132 6.16 5.37 9.11
CA LEU A 132 6.92 6.48 9.69
C LEU A 132 8.43 6.29 9.56
N ALA A 133 8.91 5.04 9.48
CA ALA A 133 10.31 4.69 9.27
C ALA A 133 10.78 4.81 7.81
N CYS A 134 9.87 4.98 6.84
CA CYS A 134 10.21 5.12 5.43
C CYS A 134 11.13 6.35 5.21
N PRO A 135 12.26 6.20 4.49
CA PRO A 135 13.10 7.31 4.06
C PRO A 135 12.27 8.37 3.33
N ARG A 136 12.52 9.63 3.67
CA ARG A 136 11.86 10.77 3.03
C ARG A 136 12.84 11.39 2.06
N GLU A 137 12.40 11.58 0.82
CA GLU A 137 13.14 12.45 -0.10
C GLU A 137 13.14 13.86 0.50
N VAL A 138 14.28 14.26 1.07
CA VAL A 138 14.52 15.66 1.40
C VAL A 138 14.68 16.34 0.05
N ALA A 139 13.69 17.14 -0.34
CA ALA A 139 13.84 18.01 -1.50
C ALA A 139 15.15 18.78 -1.31
N ALA A 140 16.13 18.51 -2.15
CA ALA A 140 17.38 19.27 -2.13
C ALA A 140 16.99 20.73 -2.39
N GLU A 141 17.13 21.57 -1.37
CA GLU A 141 17.03 23.01 -1.56
C GLU A 141 18.03 23.38 -2.65
N VAL A 142 17.51 23.88 -3.77
CA VAL A 142 18.31 24.47 -4.84
C VAL A 142 18.95 25.72 -4.24
N VAL A 143 20.16 25.56 -3.70
CA VAL A 143 21.03 26.70 -3.37
C VAL A 143 21.52 27.25 -4.70
N ASN A 144 20.74 28.17 -5.29
CA ASN A 144 21.24 29.03 -6.35
C ASN A 144 22.28 29.96 -5.71
N GLY A 145 23.56 29.64 -5.94
CA GLY A 145 24.68 30.55 -5.74
C GLY A 145 24.84 31.51 -6.90
#